data_AF-A0A3C0EYA5-F1
#
_entry.id   AF-A0A3C0EYA5-F1
#
_cell.length_a   1.000
_cell.length_b   1.000
_cell.length_c   1.000
_cell.angle_alpha   90.00
_cell.angle_beta   90.00
_cell.angle_gamma   90.00
#
_symmetry.space_group_name_H-M   'P 1'
#
loop_
_entity.id
_entity.type
_entity.pdbx_description
1 polymer ?
#
loop_
_entity_poly.entity_id
_entity_poly.type
_entity_poly.pdbx_seq_one_letter_code
_entity_poly.pdbx_strand_id
1 'polypeptide(L)' 'MAETVTFGSHEGTVNGALSIKRLKLTNYRCYEFARLEVDDRPVVLTGPNGAGKTNLLEAISYLV' A
#
# COMPACT_ATOMS: atom_id res chain seq x y z
N MET A 1 -9.43 -15.83 -23.09
CA MET A 1 -8.46 -14.82 -23.56
C MET A 1 -8.27 -13.83 -22.42
N ALA A 2 -7.18 -13.95 -21.66
CA ALA A 2 -6.91 -13.09 -20.51
C ALA A 2 -5.78 -12.13 -20.89
N GLU A 3 -6.09 -10.84 -20.98
CA GLU A 3 -5.11 -9.79 -21.24
C GLU A 3 -4.13 -9.70 -20.06
N THR A 4 -2.86 -9.91 -20.36
CA THR A 4 -1.76 -9.63 -19.43
C THR A 4 -1.42 -8.14 -19.55
N VAL A 5 -1.76 -7.36 -18.53
CA VAL A 5 -1.39 -5.94 -18.45
C VAL A 5 0.04 -5.85 -17.91
N THR A 6 0.99 -5.62 -18.81
CA THR A 6 2.39 -5.32 -18.46
C THR A 6 2.53 -3.84 -18.19
N PHE A 7 2.77 -3.46 -16.93
CA PHE A 7 3.09 -2.07 -16.57
C PHE A 7 4.50 -1.74 -17.06
N GLY A 8 4.60 -0.67 -17.86
CA GLY A 8 5.79 -0.28 -18.61
C GLY A 8 7.05 -0.09 -17.77
N SER A 9 8.17 -0.50 -18.35
CA SER A 9 9.54 -0.21 -17.91
C SER A 9 9.81 1.29 -17.98
N HIS A 10 9.85 1.95 -16.83
CA HIS A 10 10.30 3.33 -16.73
C HIS A 10 11.82 3.33 -16.48
N GLU A 11 12.60 3.52 -17.55
CA GLU A 11 14.05 3.73 -17.49
C GLU A 11 14.31 5.18 -17.05
N GLY A 12 14.12 5.44 -15.77
CA GLY A 12 14.56 6.67 -15.10
C GLY A 12 15.52 6.28 -14.01
N THR A 13 16.65 6.98 -13.91
CA THR A 13 17.63 6.89 -12.82
C THR A 13 16.98 6.45 -11.52
N VAL A 14 17.40 5.31 -10.97
CA VAL A 14 16.98 4.82 -9.65
C VAL A 14 17.47 5.80 -8.57
N ASN A 15 16.79 6.93 -8.46
CA ASN A 15 16.58 7.58 -7.17
C ASN A 15 15.89 6.53 -6.31
N GLY A 16 16.49 6.16 -5.18
CA GLY A 16 15.88 5.19 -4.27
C GLY A 16 14.43 5.55 -4.04
N ALA A 17 13.51 4.73 -4.55
CA ALA A 17 12.09 5.01 -4.45
C ALA A 17 11.72 5.03 -2.96
N LEU A 18 11.02 6.08 -2.53
CA LEU A 18 10.54 6.15 -1.15
C LEU A 18 9.55 5.00 -0.93
N SER A 19 9.86 4.11 0.01
CA SER A 19 9.03 2.96 0.35
C SER A 19 8.75 2.91 1.84
N ILE A 20 7.53 2.49 2.21
CA ILE A 20 7.16 2.27 3.60
C ILE A 20 7.48 0.82 3.92
N LYS A 21 8.36 0.55 4.89
CA LYS A 21 8.69 -0.83 5.29
C LYS A 21 7.70 -1.42 6.29
N ARG A 22 7.07 -0.56 7.10
CA ARG A 22 6.18 -0.98 8.17
C ARG A 22 5.13 0.06 8.47
N LEU A 23 3.88 -0.38 8.57
CA LEU A 23 2.75 0.41 9.05
C LEU A 23 2.12 -0.31 10.24
N LYS A 24 1.94 0.39 11.35
CA LYS A 24 1.22 -0.10 12.54
C LYS A 24 0.08 0.85 12.84
N LEU A 25 -1.12 0.31 13.00
CA LEU A 25 -2.33 1.04 13.35
C LEU A 25 -2.87 0.48 14.66
N THR A 26 -3.26 1.36 15.58
CA THR A 26 -3.90 1.02 16.86
C THR A 26 -5.06 1.97 17.06
N ASN A 27 -6.27 1.45 17.30
CA ASN A 27 -7.51 2.22 17.47
C ASN A 27 -7.71 3.29 16.39
N TYR A 28 -7.52 2.90 15.12
CA TYR A 28 -7.61 3.80 13.98
C TYR A 28 -8.79 3.40 13.07
N ARG A 29 -9.80 4.27 12.96
CA ARG A 29 -11.01 4.06 12.16
C ARG A 29 -11.65 2.69 12.47
N CYS A 30 -11.64 1.76 11.52
CA CYS A 30 -12.19 0.41 11.64
C CYS A 30 -11.16 -0.63 12.11
N TYR A 31 -9.93 -0.24 12.43
CA TYR A 31 -8.89 -1.13 12.92
C TYR A 31 -8.69 -0.92 14.43
N GLU A 32 -9.02 -1.93 15.23
CA GLU A 32 -8.55 -2.01 16.62
C GLU A 32 -7.02 -2.17 16.65
N PHE A 33 -6.50 -3.08 15.82
CA PHE A 33 -5.08 -3.28 15.61
C PHE A 33 -4.79 -3.78 14.18
N ALA A 34 -3.76 -3.24 13.54
CA ALA A 34 -3.23 -3.76 12.27
C ALA A 34 -1.71 -3.57 12.19
N ARG A 35 -1.01 -4.56 11.63
CA ARG A 35 0.42 -4.50 11.33
C ARG A 35 0.66 -4.99 9.90
N LEU A 36 1.30 -4.15 9.10
CA LEU A 36 1.69 -4.44 7.74
C LEU A 36 3.21 -4.29 7.60
N GLU A 37 3.88 -5.32 7.08
CA GLU A 37 5.31 -5.31 6.76
C GLU A 37 5.46 -5.63 5.27
N VAL A 38 6.14 -4.74 4.55
CA VAL A 38 6.25 -4.79 3.09
C VAL A 38 7.67 -4.41 2.65
N ASP A 39 8.00 -4.72 1.41
CA ASP A 39 9.28 -4.36 0.79
C ASP A 39 9.10 -3.22 -0.24
N ASP A 40 10.10 -3.03 -1.11
CA ASP A 40 10.11 -1.93 -2.08
C ASP A 40 9.15 -2.13 -3.27
N ARG A 41 8.45 -3.27 -3.33
CA ARG A 41 7.53 -3.58 -4.42
C ARG A 41 6.16 -2.95 -4.19
N PRO A 42 5.42 -2.61 -5.27
CA PRO A 42 4.04 -2.16 -5.17
C PRO A 42 3.14 -3.19 -4.46
N VAL A 43 2.26 -2.72 -3.58
CA VAL A 43 1.33 -3.55 -2.83
C VAL A 43 -0.11 -3.23 -3.24
N VAL A 44 -0.89 -4.27 -3.51
CA VAL A 44 -2.30 -4.15 -3.88
C VAL A 44 -3.18 -4.57 -2.70
N LEU A 45 -4.05 -3.66 -2.25
CA LEU A 45 -5.03 -3.95 -1.20
C LEU A 45 -6.29 -4.55 -1.84
N THR A 46 -6.67 -5.76 -1.44
CA THR A 46 -7.85 -6.47 -1.95
C THR A 46 -8.85 -6.78 -0.83
N GLY A 47 -10.10 -7.05 -1.18
CA GLY A 47 -11.16 -7.40 -0.23
C GLY A 47 -12.48 -6.66 -0.50
N PRO A 48 -13.56 -7.01 0.21
CA PRO A 48 -14.89 -6.44 0.01
C PRO A 48 -14.95 -4.93 0.30
N ASN A 49 -16.00 -4.28 -0.18
CA ASN A 49 -16.29 -2.89 0.16
C ASN A 49 -16.51 -2.77 1.68
N GLY A 50 -15.97 -1.71 2.29
CA GLY A 50 -16.00 -1.53 3.74
C GLY A 50 -14.90 -2.25 4.52
N ALA A 51 -14.05 -3.07 3.89
CA ALA A 51 -12.95 -3.77 4.57
C ALA A 51 -11.79 -2.87 5.09
N GLY A 52 -11.89 -1.54 4.93
CA GLY A 52 -10.87 -0.61 5.45
C GLY A 52 -9.67 -0.35 4.54
N LYS A 53 -9.75 -0.66 3.23
CA LYS A 53 -8.68 -0.39 2.25
C LYS A 53 -8.35 1.11 2.16
N THR A 54 -9.37 1.95 2.03
CA THR A 54 -9.21 3.42 2.01
C THR A 54 -8.66 3.94 3.33
N ASN A 55 -9.12 3.40 4.46
CA ASN A 55 -8.61 3.79 5.77
C ASN A 55 -7.09 3.53 5.90
N LEU A 56 -6.60 2.43 5.31
CA LEU A 56 -5.16 2.13 5.31
C LEU A 56 -4.37 3.12 4.46
N LEU A 57 -4.91 3.56 3.31
CA LEU A 57 -4.32 4.63 2.49
C LEU A 57 -4.36 5.99 3.19
N GLU A 58 -5.46 6.33 3.87
CA GLU A 58 -5.54 7.55 4.69
C GLU A 58 -4.47 7.54 5.80
N ALA A 59 -4.25 6.39 6.45
CA ALA A 59 -3.22 6.26 7.48
C ALA A 59 -1.81 6.54 6.94
N ILE A 60 -1.53 6.13 5.69
CA ILE A 60 -0.26 6.42 5.02
C ILE A 60 -0.09 7.92 4.78
N SER A 61 -1.16 8.63 4.42
CA SER A 61 -1.13 10.09 4.22
C SER A 61 -0.73 10.88 5.46
N TYR A 62 -0.85 10.31 6.67
CA TYR A 62 -0.39 10.94 7.92
C TYR A 62 1.13 10.82 8.15
N LEU A 63 1.85 10.04 7.36
CA LEU A 63 3.30 9.85 7.49
C LEU A 63 4.14 10.90 6.72
N VAL A 64 3.48 11.79 5.97
CA VAL A 64 4.09 12.84 5.15
C VAL A 64 3.90 14.21 5.78
#